data_AF-I1C0I8-F1
#
_entry.id   AF-I1C0I8-F1
#
_cell.length_a   1.000
_cell.length_b   1.000
_cell.length_c   1.000
_cell.angle_alpha   90.00
_cell.angle_beta   90.00
_cell.angle_gamma   90.00
#
_symmetry.space_group_name_H-M   'P 1'
#
loop_
_entity.id
_entity.type
_entity.pdbx_description
1 polymer ?
#
loop_
_entity_poly.entity_id
_entity_poly.type
_entity_poly.pdbx_seq_one_letter_code
_entity_poly.pdbx_strand_id
1 'polypeptide(L)'
;MAEQQPVFCDNSSNKSGHSVEKEEQIDSASLNSISEPIQSFNKIKKQESKSSITEQLDSKEWLQHEKHFFILSNSGKPVWTRYGDESKLSSLMGVVQAIISFFQDSDDTIKFIHAGQHKFVFLLKEPLYYVCVSKTGESDNQLRDQLSYLHSQILSVLTNTQLTKIFEQRVNFDLRRLLGGTEVFLDSLSNLFSNDHSFMLSALQCLRVNKSVRDQIGGILTEGKVKNSLYAIVVSKGRLVTLLRPRKHSLHPSDLHLLFNMLNGSKTFHSAEAWTPLCLPKFNSKGFLHAYICYIDEDTSIVVISTDKSNFFEIMGDLLMEGDQDKII
;
A
#
# COMPACT_ATOMS: atom_id res chain seq x y z
N MET A 1 -43.51 61.53 -39.33
CA MET A 1 -42.72 61.21 -40.53
C MET A 1 -41.34 60.81 -40.02
N ALA A 2 -40.81 59.60 -40.28
CA ALA A 2 -40.66 58.92 -41.58
C ALA A 2 -39.60 59.65 -42.43
N GLU A 3 -38.60 58.98 -43.03
CA GLU A 3 -38.29 57.54 -43.17
C GLU A 3 -36.75 57.40 -43.40
N GLN A 4 -36.07 56.26 -43.60
CA GLN A 4 -36.34 55.08 -44.43
C GLN A 4 -35.69 53.78 -43.87
N GLN A 5 -36.09 52.63 -44.42
CA GLN A 5 -35.60 51.28 -44.11
C GLN A 5 -34.51 50.83 -45.14
N PRO A 6 -33.91 49.61 -45.07
CA PRO A 6 -34.57 48.30 -45.31
C PRO A 6 -34.61 47.41 -44.04
N VAL A 7 -35.51 46.43 -43.82
CA VAL A 7 -36.26 45.45 -44.65
C VAL A 7 -35.52 44.12 -44.91
N PHE A 8 -35.79 43.17 -43.99
CA PHE A 8 -35.94 41.71 -44.11
C PHE A 8 -34.91 40.83 -44.84
N CYS A 9 -34.41 39.82 -44.13
CA CYS A 9 -34.90 38.44 -44.28
C CYS A 9 -34.53 37.54 -43.08
N ASP A 10 -35.45 36.66 -42.69
CA ASP A 10 -35.27 35.55 -41.74
C ASP A 10 -34.78 34.28 -42.50
N ASN A 11 -34.51 33.08 -41.94
CA ASN A 11 -34.53 32.47 -40.59
C ASN A 11 -33.60 31.20 -40.68
N SER A 12 -33.19 30.41 -39.67
CA SER A 12 -33.48 30.31 -38.23
C SER A 12 -32.38 29.52 -37.49
N SER A 13 -32.63 29.12 -36.24
CA SER A 13 -31.98 27.98 -35.55
C SER A 13 -30.46 28.04 -35.32
N ASN A 14 -30.03 28.82 -34.32
CA ASN A 14 -28.74 28.59 -33.66
C ASN A 14 -28.78 27.29 -32.83
N LYS A 15 -27.85 26.37 -33.08
CA LYS A 15 -27.44 25.34 -32.10
C LYS A 15 -26.04 25.69 -31.59
N SER A 16 -25.92 25.96 -30.30
CA SER A 16 -24.64 26.18 -29.64
C SER A 16 -23.81 24.89 -29.60
N GLY A 17 -22.66 24.89 -30.27
CA GLY A 17 -21.68 23.81 -30.13
C GLY A 17 -20.90 23.96 -28.83
N HIS A 18 -21.01 22.99 -27.92
CA HIS A 18 -20.04 22.88 -26.83
C HIS A 18 -18.67 22.51 -27.40
N SER A 19 -17.68 23.35 -27.16
CA SER A 19 -16.26 23.00 -27.35
C SER A 19 -15.85 21.98 -26.30
N VAL A 20 -15.85 20.70 -26.68
CA VAL A 20 -15.29 19.62 -25.88
C VAL A 20 -13.77 19.76 -25.86
N GLU A 21 -13.20 19.98 -24.68
CA GLU A 21 -11.75 19.95 -24.47
C GLU A 21 -11.23 18.55 -24.80
N LYS A 22 -10.19 18.46 -25.63
CA LYS A 22 -9.57 17.18 -25.98
C LYS A 22 -8.67 16.74 -24.83
N GLU A 23 -8.99 15.62 -24.19
CA GLU A 23 -8.02 14.92 -23.34
C GLU A 23 -6.79 14.55 -24.17
N GLU A 24 -5.61 15.02 -23.77
CA GLU A 24 -4.36 14.62 -24.42
C GLU A 24 -4.06 13.14 -24.12
N GLN A 25 -3.96 12.34 -25.18
CA GLN A 25 -3.56 10.94 -25.09
C GLN A 25 -2.06 10.84 -24.74
N ILE A 26 -1.76 10.77 -23.44
CA ILE A 26 -0.44 10.34 -22.96
C ILE A 26 -0.18 8.92 -23.48
N ASP A 27 1.02 8.73 -24.04
CA ASP A 27 1.44 7.46 -24.64
C ASP A 27 1.28 6.28 -23.67
N SER A 28 0.56 5.27 -24.16
CA SER A 28 0.27 4.01 -23.47
C SER A 28 1.51 3.32 -22.89
N ALA A 29 2.67 3.46 -23.55
CA ALA A 29 3.93 2.87 -23.08
C ALA A 29 4.31 3.31 -21.65
N SER A 30 4.05 4.58 -21.30
CA SER A 30 4.36 5.11 -19.97
C SER A 30 3.53 4.44 -18.86
N LEU A 31 2.22 4.28 -19.08
CA LEU A 31 1.34 3.61 -18.13
C LEU A 31 1.59 2.09 -18.10
N ASN A 32 1.91 1.47 -19.24
CA ASN A 32 2.23 0.05 -19.30
C ASN A 32 3.44 -0.30 -18.42
N SER A 33 4.50 0.52 -18.44
CA SER A 33 5.69 0.33 -17.58
C SER A 33 5.41 0.44 -16.07
N ILE A 34 4.39 1.22 -15.69
CA ILE A 34 3.90 1.31 -14.30
C ILE A 34 3.00 0.13 -13.96
N SER A 35 2.30 -0.43 -14.95
CA SER A 35 1.32 -1.50 -14.73
C SER A 35 1.91 -2.90 -14.51
N GLU A 36 3.11 -3.22 -15.02
CA GLU A 36 3.71 -4.57 -14.86
C GLU A 36 3.79 -5.02 -13.39
N PRO A 37 4.33 -4.20 -12.44
CA PRO A 37 4.30 -4.53 -11.02
C PRO A 37 2.88 -4.73 -10.49
N ILE A 38 2.00 -3.77 -10.78
CA ILE A 38 0.63 -3.71 -10.25
C ILE A 38 -0.19 -4.92 -10.73
N GLN A 39 -0.01 -5.35 -11.98
CA GLN A 39 -0.68 -6.54 -12.53
C GLN A 39 -0.36 -7.84 -11.78
N SER A 40 0.81 -7.96 -11.15
CA SER A 40 1.11 -9.13 -10.29
C SER A 40 0.30 -9.11 -8.98
N PHE A 41 0.07 -7.94 -8.39
CA PHE A 41 -0.83 -7.77 -7.26
C PHE A 41 -2.30 -7.93 -7.68
N ASN A 42 -2.70 -7.48 -8.87
CA ASN A 42 -4.06 -7.65 -9.39
C ASN A 42 -4.43 -9.13 -9.69
N LYS A 43 -3.45 -10.06 -9.68
CA LYS A 43 -3.70 -11.51 -9.68
C LYS A 43 -4.12 -12.06 -8.31
N ILE A 44 -4.00 -11.27 -7.24
CA ILE A 44 -4.65 -11.57 -5.96
C ILE A 44 -6.16 -11.51 -6.22
N LYS A 45 -6.77 -12.70 -6.37
CA LYS A 45 -8.21 -12.80 -6.54
C LYS A 45 -8.88 -12.10 -5.36
N LYS A 46 -9.91 -11.32 -5.66
CA LYS A 46 -10.79 -10.67 -4.70
C LYS A 46 -11.61 -11.72 -3.91
N GLN A 47 -10.93 -12.46 -3.03
CA GLN A 47 -11.59 -13.17 -1.94
C GLN A 47 -12.28 -12.13 -1.05
N GLU A 48 -13.47 -12.45 -0.59
CA GLU A 48 -14.39 -11.50 0.06
C GLU A 48 -13.96 -11.22 1.50
N SER A 49 -12.85 -10.51 1.64
CA SER A 49 -12.29 -9.95 2.87
C SER A 49 -12.93 -8.62 3.28
N LYS A 50 -13.93 -8.14 2.51
CA LYS A 50 -14.94 -7.19 3.01
C LYS A 50 -15.85 -7.87 4.03
N SER A 51 -15.31 -8.14 5.22
CA SER A 51 -16.07 -8.33 6.45
C SER A 51 -16.85 -7.06 6.81
N SER A 52 -16.38 -5.91 6.31
CA SER A 52 -17.19 -4.71 6.07
C SER A 52 -18.28 -4.98 5.02
N ILE A 53 -19.41 -5.51 5.50
CA ILE A 53 -20.74 -5.12 5.03
C ILE A 53 -20.68 -3.61 4.73
N THR A 54 -21.16 -3.17 3.56
CA THR A 54 -20.93 -1.80 3.05
C THR A 54 -21.64 -0.74 3.91
N GLU A 55 -20.99 -0.42 5.03
CA GLU A 55 -21.52 0.33 6.15
C GLU A 55 -21.99 1.71 5.70
N GLN A 56 -23.21 2.09 6.11
CA GLN A 56 -23.73 3.41 5.74
C GLN A 56 -23.01 4.47 6.57
N LEU A 57 -22.66 5.58 5.92
CA LEU A 57 -22.06 6.71 6.60
C LEU A 57 -23.06 7.30 7.61
N ASP A 58 -22.54 7.80 8.72
CA ASP A 58 -23.32 8.33 9.84
C ASP A 58 -24.32 7.33 10.46
N SER A 59 -24.20 6.04 10.12
CA SER A 59 -24.85 4.95 10.86
C SER A 59 -24.31 4.88 12.28
N LYS A 60 -25.11 4.33 13.21
CA LYS A 60 -24.70 4.22 14.62
C LYS A 60 -23.51 3.29 14.76
N GLU A 61 -23.43 2.30 13.89
CA GLU A 61 -22.40 1.28 13.78
C GLU A 61 -21.07 1.94 13.33
N TRP A 62 -21.10 2.73 12.25
CA TRP A 62 -19.92 3.46 11.79
C TRP A 62 -19.40 4.45 12.84
N LEU A 63 -20.29 5.18 13.52
CA LEU A 63 -19.93 6.13 14.59
C LEU A 63 -19.48 5.44 15.90
N GLN A 64 -19.70 4.13 16.05
CA GLN A 64 -19.26 3.38 17.22
C GLN A 64 -17.78 2.98 17.18
N HIS A 65 -17.17 2.83 16.00
CA HIS A 65 -15.75 2.44 15.86
C HIS A 65 -14.80 3.34 16.65
N GLU A 66 -13.75 2.75 17.25
CA GLU A 66 -12.82 3.47 18.11
C GLU A 66 -11.65 4.14 17.36
N LYS A 67 -11.41 3.76 16.11
CA LYS A 67 -10.30 4.25 15.29
C LYS A 67 -10.59 4.14 13.80
N HIS A 68 -10.91 5.27 13.18
CA HIS A 68 -10.98 5.41 11.73
C HIS A 68 -9.61 5.79 11.16
N PHE A 69 -9.37 5.37 9.92
CA PHE A 69 -8.29 5.88 9.09
C PHE A 69 -8.86 6.31 7.73
N PHE A 70 -8.33 7.43 7.23
CA PHE A 70 -8.67 8.00 5.93
C PHE A 70 -7.37 8.34 5.20
N ILE A 71 -7.29 7.99 3.91
CA ILE A 71 -6.23 8.40 3.00
C ILE A 71 -6.87 9.15 1.86
N LEU A 72 -6.35 10.34 1.54
CA LEU A 72 -6.85 11.22 0.48
C LEU A 72 -5.69 11.85 -0.30
N SER A 73 -5.93 12.29 -1.53
CA SER A 73 -4.96 13.11 -2.27
C SER A 73 -4.90 14.54 -1.72
N ASN A 74 -3.84 15.27 -2.05
CA ASN A 74 -3.76 16.72 -1.87
C ASN A 74 -4.94 17.46 -2.55
N SER A 75 -5.45 16.93 -3.66
CA SER A 75 -6.67 17.36 -4.35
C SER A 75 -7.99 16.88 -3.71
N GLY A 76 -7.96 16.40 -2.46
CA GLY A 76 -9.14 16.05 -1.66
C GLY A 76 -9.84 14.73 -2.02
N LYS A 77 -9.29 13.94 -2.95
CA LYS A 77 -9.95 12.72 -3.44
C LYS A 77 -9.71 11.53 -2.49
N PRO A 78 -10.75 10.77 -2.09
CA PRO A 78 -10.59 9.59 -1.26
C PRO A 78 -9.79 8.49 -1.98
N VAL A 79 -8.79 7.94 -1.29
CA VAL A 79 -7.89 6.88 -1.79
C VAL A 79 -8.15 5.54 -1.10
N TRP A 80 -8.34 5.53 0.21
CA TRP A 80 -8.78 4.35 0.98
C TRP A 80 -9.32 4.79 2.34
N THR A 81 -10.29 4.04 2.86
CA THR A 81 -10.96 4.31 4.14
C THR A 81 -11.21 3.01 4.90
N ARG A 82 -10.89 2.96 6.20
CA ARG A 82 -10.99 1.72 7.00
C ARG A 82 -12.42 1.16 7.08
N TYR A 83 -13.41 2.05 7.11
CA TYR A 83 -14.83 1.73 7.31
C TYR A 83 -15.70 2.59 6.41
N GLY A 84 -16.69 1.97 5.74
CA GLY A 84 -17.59 2.62 4.80
C GLY A 84 -17.23 2.37 3.33
N ASP A 85 -17.31 3.42 2.51
CA ASP A 85 -17.07 3.39 1.06
C ASP A 85 -16.45 4.71 0.62
N GLU A 86 -15.31 4.64 -0.06
CA GLU A 86 -14.51 5.78 -0.52
C GLU A 86 -15.35 6.76 -1.34
N SER A 87 -16.21 6.28 -2.23
CA SER A 87 -17.01 7.14 -3.11
C SER A 87 -18.00 8.00 -2.34
N LYS A 88 -18.59 7.44 -1.27
CA LYS A 88 -19.56 8.13 -0.40
C LYS A 88 -18.87 9.13 0.52
N LEU A 89 -17.64 8.84 0.97
CA LEU A 89 -16.86 9.69 1.88
C LEU A 89 -16.22 10.92 1.20
N SER A 90 -16.44 11.13 -0.09
CA SER A 90 -15.89 12.26 -0.87
C SER A 90 -16.19 13.64 -0.25
N SER A 91 -17.37 13.83 0.34
CA SER A 91 -17.74 15.09 1.03
C SER A 91 -16.91 15.33 2.29
N LEU A 92 -16.72 14.30 3.12
CA LEU A 92 -15.89 14.37 4.31
C LEU A 92 -14.42 14.63 3.94
N MET A 93 -13.91 13.99 2.87
CA MET A 93 -12.54 14.24 2.40
C MET A 93 -12.35 15.67 1.90
N GLY A 94 -13.37 16.28 1.28
CA GLY A 94 -13.37 17.71 0.93
C GLY A 94 -13.28 18.62 2.16
N VAL A 95 -14.03 18.33 3.23
CA VAL A 95 -13.93 19.07 4.52
C VAL A 95 -12.54 18.90 5.14
N VAL A 96 -11.99 17.68 5.15
CA VAL A 96 -10.64 17.38 5.65
C VAL A 96 -9.58 18.14 4.86
N GLN A 97 -9.67 18.18 3.52
CA GLN A 97 -8.75 18.93 2.67
C GLN A 97 -8.87 20.44 2.89
N ALA A 98 -10.08 20.99 3.01
CA ALA A 98 -10.28 22.41 3.30
C ALA A 98 -9.68 22.83 4.66
N ILE A 99 -9.81 21.98 5.69
CA ILE A 99 -9.14 22.18 6.98
C ILE A 99 -7.62 22.18 6.80
N ILE A 100 -7.06 21.23 6.05
CA ILE A 100 -5.60 21.15 5.82
C ILE A 100 -5.09 22.41 5.09
N SER A 101 -5.73 22.80 4.00
CA SER A 101 -5.29 23.95 3.19
C SER A 101 -5.35 25.28 3.94
N PHE A 102 -6.32 25.49 4.85
CA PHE A 102 -6.38 26.69 5.69
C PHE A 102 -5.09 26.93 6.52
N PHE A 103 -4.43 25.87 6.99
CA PHE A 103 -3.12 25.99 7.66
C PHE A 103 -1.98 26.18 6.66
N GLN A 104 -2.02 25.50 5.50
CA GLN A 104 -1.01 25.67 4.45
C GLN A 104 -0.97 27.10 3.89
N ASP A 105 -2.13 27.74 3.71
CA ASP A 105 -2.28 29.14 3.31
C ASP A 105 -1.70 30.13 4.36
N SER A 106 -1.43 29.65 5.58
CA SER A 106 -0.86 30.40 6.70
C SER A 106 0.63 30.06 6.98
N ASP A 107 1.29 29.30 6.10
CA ASP A 107 2.64 28.73 6.27
C ASP A 107 2.79 27.84 7.54
N ASP A 108 1.71 27.19 7.97
CA ASP A 108 1.69 26.20 9.05
C ASP A 108 1.26 24.81 8.54
N THR A 109 1.43 23.79 9.37
CA THR A 109 1.07 22.41 9.08
C THR A 109 0.34 21.79 10.25
N ILE A 110 -0.97 21.58 10.08
CA ILE A 110 -1.81 20.88 11.03
C ILE A 110 -1.26 19.47 11.32
N LYS A 111 -1.18 19.13 12.62
CA LYS A 111 -0.65 17.85 13.11
C LYS A 111 -1.70 17.10 13.92
N PHE A 112 -2.36 17.77 14.86
CA PHE A 112 -3.31 17.16 15.79
C PHE A 112 -4.48 18.12 16.10
N ILE A 113 -5.68 17.58 16.31
CA ILE A 113 -6.81 18.28 16.96
C ILE A 113 -7.33 17.35 18.07
N HIS A 114 -7.56 17.88 19.27
CA HIS A 114 -8.23 17.15 20.36
C HIS A 114 -9.63 17.75 20.60
N ALA A 115 -10.67 16.93 20.52
CA ALA A 115 -12.06 17.32 20.67
C ALA A 115 -12.80 16.37 21.61
N GLY A 116 -12.81 16.71 22.91
CA GLY A 116 -13.33 15.85 23.96
C GLY A 116 -12.52 14.55 24.06
N GLN A 117 -13.16 13.42 23.79
CA GLN A 117 -12.52 12.10 23.78
C GLN A 117 -11.83 11.76 22.43
N HIS A 118 -12.04 12.56 21.37
CA HIS A 118 -11.52 12.26 20.04
C HIS A 118 -10.21 12.98 19.75
N LYS A 119 -9.24 12.24 19.22
CA LYS A 119 -7.99 12.74 18.65
C LYS A 119 -8.05 12.60 17.14
N PHE A 120 -7.87 13.71 16.44
CA PHE A 120 -7.68 13.78 15.00
C PHE A 120 -6.18 13.96 14.76
N VAL A 121 -5.55 13.01 14.07
CA VAL A 121 -4.10 12.98 13.87
C VAL A 121 -3.80 13.02 12.37
N PHE A 122 -2.94 13.93 11.97
CA PHE A 122 -2.64 14.26 10.57
C PHE A 122 -1.19 13.90 10.24
N LEU A 123 -1.00 13.27 9.08
CA LEU A 123 0.29 13.05 8.45
C LEU A 123 0.19 13.48 6.98
N LEU A 124 0.72 14.66 6.67
CA LEU A 124 0.79 15.15 5.30
C LEU A 124 2.08 14.64 4.63
N LYS A 125 1.95 13.98 3.47
CA LYS A 125 3.06 13.41 2.70
C LYS A 125 2.74 13.42 1.20
N GLU A 126 2.89 14.59 0.60
CA GLU A 126 2.52 14.83 -0.80
C GLU A 126 3.01 13.73 -1.76
N PRO A 127 2.15 13.27 -2.69
CA PRO A 127 0.83 13.81 -3.04
C PRO A 127 -0.33 13.33 -2.14
N LEU A 128 -0.07 12.61 -1.04
CA LEU A 128 -1.09 11.98 -0.19
C LEU A 128 -1.14 12.53 1.24
N TYR A 129 -2.36 12.74 1.73
CA TYR A 129 -2.63 13.08 3.12
C TYR A 129 -3.26 11.88 3.83
N TYR A 130 -2.92 11.72 5.11
CA TYR A 130 -3.34 10.60 5.95
C TYR A 130 -3.93 11.17 7.24
N VAL A 131 -5.11 10.71 7.62
CA VAL A 131 -5.81 11.17 8.82
C VAL A 131 -6.30 9.97 9.64
N CYS A 132 -6.03 9.98 10.94
CA CYS A 132 -6.65 9.09 11.91
C CYS A 132 -7.65 9.88 12.75
N VAL A 133 -8.80 9.30 13.06
CA VAL A 133 -9.73 9.81 14.07
C VAL A 133 -9.97 8.70 15.08
N SER A 134 -9.58 8.91 16.34
CA SER A 134 -9.63 7.87 17.36
C SER A 134 -10.05 8.37 18.74
N LYS A 135 -10.75 7.50 19.47
CA LYS A 135 -11.13 7.65 20.89
C LYS A 135 -10.44 6.60 21.80
N THR A 136 -9.36 5.99 21.30
CA THR A 136 -8.51 5.03 22.04
C THR A 136 -7.56 5.75 23.01
N GLY A 137 -6.94 4.98 23.91
CA GLY A 137 -5.93 5.48 24.86
C GLY A 137 -4.55 5.81 24.26
N GLU A 138 -4.38 5.73 22.94
CA GLU A 138 -3.08 5.88 22.28
C GLU A 138 -2.62 7.34 22.21
N SER A 139 -1.31 7.57 22.25
CA SER A 139 -0.72 8.91 22.08
C SER A 139 -0.74 9.35 20.61
N ASP A 140 -0.67 10.66 20.40
CA ASP A 140 -0.68 11.28 19.07
C ASP A 140 0.46 10.77 18.17
N ASN A 141 1.62 10.47 18.76
CA ASN A 141 2.75 9.87 18.05
C ASN A 141 2.47 8.42 17.64
N GLN A 142 1.90 7.57 18.50
CA GLN A 142 1.55 6.17 18.15
C GLN A 142 0.55 6.12 16.98
N LEU A 143 -0.47 6.99 17.00
CA LEU A 143 -1.44 7.11 15.91
C LEU A 143 -0.76 7.64 14.63
N ARG A 144 0.18 8.59 14.73
CA ARG A 144 0.94 9.12 13.58
C ARG A 144 1.96 8.12 13.00
N ASP A 145 2.48 7.22 13.82
CA ASP A 145 3.31 6.10 13.37
C ASP A 145 2.47 5.06 12.61
N GLN A 146 1.24 4.79 13.04
CA GLN A 146 0.29 3.95 12.29
C GLN A 146 -0.05 4.55 10.91
N LEU A 147 -0.27 5.87 10.83
CA LEU A 147 -0.39 6.56 9.53
C LEU A 147 0.90 6.43 8.69
N SER A 148 2.06 6.44 9.33
CA SER A 148 3.35 6.24 8.65
C SER A 148 3.54 4.82 8.12
N TYR A 149 2.98 3.80 8.80
CA TYR A 149 2.89 2.43 8.29
C TYR A 149 1.93 2.33 7.10
N LEU A 150 0.73 2.92 7.17
CA LEU A 150 -0.22 2.94 6.04
C LEU A 150 0.38 3.62 4.79
N HIS A 151 1.07 4.74 4.96
CA HIS A 151 1.84 5.35 3.88
C HIS A 151 2.91 4.41 3.31
N SER A 152 3.64 3.71 4.17
CA SER A 152 4.67 2.77 3.73
C SER A 152 4.08 1.56 2.99
N GLN A 153 2.85 1.15 3.31
CA GLN A 153 2.10 0.11 2.60
C GLN A 153 1.62 0.56 1.20
N ILE A 154 1.31 1.85 1.00
CA ILE A 154 1.11 2.41 -0.35
C ILE A 154 2.44 2.39 -1.12
N LEU A 155 3.53 2.83 -0.49
CA LEU A 155 4.83 2.85 -1.14
C LEU A 155 5.36 1.45 -1.49
N SER A 156 5.01 0.39 -0.74
CA SER A 156 5.47 -0.96 -1.07
C SER A 156 4.87 -1.50 -2.37
N VAL A 157 3.68 -1.00 -2.76
CA VAL A 157 2.96 -1.37 -3.99
C VAL A 157 3.34 -0.49 -5.18
N LEU A 158 3.60 0.82 -4.96
CA LEU A 158 3.79 1.79 -6.06
C LEU A 158 5.17 2.49 -6.10
N THR A 159 6.01 2.37 -5.08
CA THR A 159 7.19 3.26 -4.84
C THR A 159 6.82 4.74 -4.67
N ASN A 160 7.74 5.52 -4.11
CA ASN A 160 7.65 6.98 -4.11
C ASN A 160 7.80 7.55 -5.54
N THR A 161 8.61 6.90 -6.40
CA THR A 161 8.94 7.43 -7.74
C THR A 161 7.73 7.40 -8.67
N GLN A 162 6.97 6.29 -8.71
CA GLN A 162 5.75 6.27 -9.51
C GLN A 162 4.66 7.15 -8.88
N LEU A 163 4.48 7.10 -7.55
CA LEU A 163 3.48 7.92 -6.85
C LEU A 163 3.64 9.42 -7.13
N THR A 164 4.86 9.96 -6.99
CA THR A 164 5.15 11.36 -7.33
C THR A 164 4.90 11.63 -8.81
N LYS A 165 5.48 10.82 -9.73
CA LYS A 165 5.32 11.00 -11.18
C LYS A 165 3.86 10.98 -11.65
N ILE A 166 3.02 10.14 -11.06
CA ILE A 166 1.59 10.06 -11.38
C ILE A 166 0.88 11.39 -11.10
N PHE A 167 1.14 12.02 -9.96
CA PHE A 167 0.50 13.28 -9.58
C PHE A 167 1.15 14.51 -10.22
N GLU A 168 2.46 14.48 -10.52
CA GLU A 168 3.13 15.47 -11.38
C GLU A 168 2.50 15.50 -12.79
N GLN A 169 2.24 14.33 -13.38
CA GLN A 169 1.64 14.23 -14.72
C GLN A 169 0.11 14.43 -14.70
N ARG A 170 -0.57 14.07 -13.61
CA ARG A 170 -2.04 14.11 -13.46
C ARG A 170 -2.44 14.38 -12.01
N VAL A 171 -2.41 15.64 -11.57
CA VAL A 171 -2.81 16.09 -10.21
C VAL A 171 -4.21 15.62 -9.77
N ASN A 172 -5.07 15.33 -10.75
CA ASN A 172 -6.45 14.87 -10.57
C ASN A 172 -6.64 13.35 -10.74
N PHE A 173 -5.57 12.55 -10.78
CA PHE A 173 -5.63 11.10 -10.93
C PHE A 173 -6.38 10.40 -9.77
N ASP A 174 -7.13 9.34 -10.09
CA ASP A 174 -7.81 8.51 -9.09
C ASP A 174 -6.92 7.30 -8.74
N LEU A 175 -6.19 7.41 -7.62
CA LEU A 175 -5.19 6.43 -7.23
C LEU A 175 -5.77 5.04 -6.92
N ARG A 176 -7.08 4.94 -6.60
CA ARG A 176 -7.80 3.67 -6.39
C ARG A 176 -7.66 2.73 -7.60
N ARG A 177 -7.56 3.31 -8.81
CA ARG A 177 -7.37 2.57 -10.07
C ARG A 177 -6.04 1.82 -10.17
N LEU A 178 -5.07 2.12 -9.30
CA LEU A 178 -3.75 1.47 -9.22
C LEU A 178 -3.55 0.67 -7.91
N LEU A 179 -4.42 0.86 -6.92
CA LEU A 179 -4.40 0.13 -5.65
C LEU A 179 -5.41 -1.02 -5.60
N GLY A 180 -6.32 -1.12 -6.58
CA GLY A 180 -7.39 -2.12 -6.64
C GLY A 180 -6.91 -3.57 -6.54
N GLY A 181 -7.26 -4.25 -5.45
CA GLY A 181 -6.78 -5.59 -5.10
C GLY A 181 -5.72 -5.60 -3.99
N THR A 182 -5.20 -4.45 -3.56
CA THR A 182 -4.20 -4.31 -2.48
C THR A 182 -4.72 -3.66 -1.21
N GLU A 183 -6.00 -3.24 -1.18
CA GLU A 183 -6.66 -2.65 -0.02
C GLU A 183 -6.64 -3.59 1.19
N VAL A 184 -6.73 -4.90 0.95
CA VAL A 184 -6.61 -5.97 1.95
C VAL A 184 -5.35 -5.84 2.82
N PHE A 185 -4.25 -5.29 2.30
CA PHE A 185 -3.04 -5.05 3.06
C PHE A 185 -3.17 -3.85 4.01
N LEU A 186 -3.88 -2.79 3.62
CA LEU A 186 -4.21 -1.64 4.48
C LEU A 186 -5.23 -2.04 5.54
N ASP A 187 -6.26 -2.80 5.16
CA ASP A 187 -7.28 -3.36 6.05
C ASP A 187 -6.61 -4.23 7.13
N SER A 188 -5.74 -5.16 6.72
CA SER A 188 -4.96 -6.02 7.61
C SER A 188 -4.08 -5.22 8.57
N LEU A 189 -3.28 -4.26 8.08
CA LEU A 189 -2.49 -3.37 8.96
C LEU A 189 -3.35 -2.63 9.97
N SER A 190 -4.49 -2.09 9.54
CA SER A 190 -5.39 -1.33 10.40
C SER A 190 -5.90 -2.14 11.60
N ASN A 191 -6.06 -3.45 11.40
CA ASN A 191 -6.48 -4.41 12.44
C ASN A 191 -5.29 -4.90 13.28
N LEU A 192 -4.11 -5.10 12.67
CA LEU A 192 -2.88 -5.47 13.37
C LEU A 192 -2.43 -4.38 14.35
N PHE A 193 -2.59 -3.09 14.03
CA PHE A 193 -2.24 -1.98 14.93
C PHE A 193 -2.95 -2.03 16.29
N SER A 194 -4.11 -2.67 16.40
CA SER A 194 -4.86 -2.84 17.66
C SER A 194 -4.52 -4.14 18.41
N ASN A 195 -3.78 -5.06 17.80
CA ASN A 195 -3.58 -6.42 18.31
C ASN A 195 -2.09 -6.83 18.44
N ASP A 196 -1.18 -6.15 17.72
CA ASP A 196 0.26 -6.43 17.74
C ASP A 196 1.07 -5.20 18.13
N HIS A 197 1.80 -5.33 19.24
CA HIS A 197 2.67 -4.29 19.79
C HIS A 197 4.00 -4.15 19.01
N SER A 198 4.32 -5.08 18.08
CA SER A 198 5.49 -5.01 17.19
C SER A 198 5.60 -3.66 16.46
N PHE A 199 4.47 -3.14 15.98
CA PHE A 199 4.34 -1.89 15.24
C PHE A 199 4.71 -0.69 16.11
N MET A 200 4.18 -0.61 17.33
CA MET A 200 4.48 0.43 18.32
C MET A 200 5.95 0.37 18.77
N LEU A 201 6.45 -0.83 19.07
CA LEU A 201 7.81 -1.03 19.59
C LEU A 201 8.89 -0.94 18.50
N SER A 202 8.49 -0.85 17.22
CA SER A 202 9.39 -1.00 16.05
C SER A 202 10.29 -2.24 16.16
N ALA A 203 9.71 -3.36 16.61
CA ALA A 203 10.43 -4.59 16.96
C ALA A 203 9.78 -5.82 16.30
N LEU A 204 10.58 -6.80 15.91
CA LEU A 204 10.11 -7.98 15.16
C LEU A 204 9.65 -9.11 16.08
N GLN A 205 8.51 -9.74 15.78
CA GLN A 205 8.16 -11.04 16.36
C GLN A 205 9.00 -12.16 15.74
N CYS A 206 9.96 -12.69 16.49
CA CYS A 206 10.70 -13.90 16.12
C CYS A 206 9.97 -15.16 16.62
N LEU A 207 9.95 -16.23 15.80
CA LEU A 207 9.50 -17.54 16.29
C LEU A 207 10.55 -18.12 17.24
N ARG A 208 10.11 -18.64 18.39
CA ARG A 208 11.00 -19.33 19.34
C ARG A 208 11.24 -20.77 18.89
N VAL A 209 12.48 -21.04 18.46
CA VAL A 209 12.97 -22.37 18.06
C VAL A 209 14.33 -22.64 18.71
N ASN A 210 14.72 -23.91 18.83
CA ASN A 210 16.01 -24.30 19.38
C ASN A 210 17.18 -23.73 18.57
N LYS A 211 18.30 -23.41 19.25
CA LYS A 211 19.49 -22.82 18.61
C LYS A 211 20.00 -23.72 17.46
N SER A 212 20.18 -25.02 17.72
CA SER A 212 20.62 -25.99 16.69
C SER A 212 19.75 -25.93 15.43
N VAL A 213 18.42 -25.93 15.58
CA VAL A 213 17.49 -25.87 14.44
C VAL A 213 17.62 -24.55 13.68
N ARG A 214 17.77 -23.41 14.39
CA ARG A 214 18.00 -22.11 13.74
C ARG A 214 19.35 -22.05 13.02
N ASP A 215 20.39 -22.65 13.60
CA ASP A 215 21.72 -22.74 12.98
C ASP A 215 21.67 -23.64 11.72
N GLN A 216 20.96 -24.77 11.78
CA GLN A 216 20.78 -25.70 10.65
C GLN A 216 20.03 -25.03 9.49
N ILE A 217 18.89 -24.37 9.75
CA ILE A 217 18.16 -23.59 8.73
C ILE A 217 19.06 -22.46 8.19
N GLY A 218 19.87 -21.83 9.04
CA GLY A 218 20.85 -20.82 8.64
C GLY A 218 21.96 -21.37 7.72
N GLY A 219 22.38 -22.63 7.92
CA GLY A 219 23.30 -23.36 7.05
C GLY A 219 22.70 -23.61 5.68
N ILE A 220 21.53 -24.25 5.62
CA ILE A 220 20.81 -24.57 4.36
C ILE A 220 20.57 -23.30 3.52
N LEU A 221 20.13 -22.19 4.13
CA LEU A 221 19.97 -20.90 3.43
C LEU A 221 21.29 -20.28 2.95
N THR A 222 22.42 -20.64 3.54
CA THR A 222 23.76 -20.17 3.16
C THR A 222 24.36 -21.03 2.05
N GLU A 223 24.00 -22.32 2.01
CA GLU A 223 24.37 -23.28 0.96
C GLU A 223 23.56 -23.00 -0.32
N GLY A 224 22.22 -22.98 -0.24
CA GLY A 224 21.32 -22.57 -1.32
C GLY A 224 21.30 -21.06 -1.63
N LYS A 225 22.40 -20.35 -1.38
CA LYS A 225 22.46 -18.88 -1.48
C LYS A 225 22.83 -18.41 -2.88
N VAL A 226 21.81 -18.20 -3.71
CA VAL A 226 21.93 -17.64 -5.06
C VAL A 226 22.67 -16.28 -5.08
N LYS A 227 23.41 -16.03 -6.17
CA LYS A 227 24.20 -14.82 -6.42
C LYS A 227 23.31 -13.57 -6.39
N ASN A 228 23.88 -12.41 -6.05
CA ASN A 228 23.19 -11.10 -6.03
C ASN A 228 21.92 -11.01 -5.14
N SER A 229 21.56 -12.04 -4.37
CA SER A 229 20.51 -11.98 -3.36
C SER A 229 20.87 -11.00 -2.24
N LEU A 230 19.94 -10.14 -1.87
CA LEU A 230 20.08 -9.22 -0.72
C LEU A 230 19.75 -9.94 0.60
N TYR A 231 18.67 -10.72 0.60
CA TYR A 231 18.10 -11.33 1.81
C TYR A 231 17.50 -12.69 1.48
N ALA A 232 17.67 -13.66 2.38
CA ALA A 232 16.88 -14.89 2.40
C ALA A 232 16.27 -15.05 3.81
N ILE A 233 14.97 -15.32 3.87
CA ILE A 233 14.15 -15.16 5.07
C ILE A 233 13.26 -16.39 5.21
N VAL A 234 13.18 -16.97 6.40
CA VAL A 234 12.16 -17.99 6.71
C VAL A 234 11.16 -17.39 7.67
N VAL A 235 9.90 -17.41 7.27
CA VAL A 235 8.75 -16.88 8.00
C VAL A 235 7.80 -18.04 8.30
N SER A 236 7.33 -18.14 9.54
CA SER A 236 6.35 -19.16 9.94
C SER A 236 5.35 -18.55 10.90
N LYS A 237 4.05 -18.73 10.64
CA LYS A 237 2.95 -18.17 11.46
C LYS A 237 3.06 -16.64 11.61
N GLY A 238 3.42 -15.96 10.53
CA GLY A 238 3.68 -14.51 10.49
C GLY A 238 4.91 -14.04 11.27
N ARG A 239 5.77 -14.95 11.76
CA ARG A 239 6.94 -14.66 12.62
C ARG A 239 8.25 -15.03 11.96
N LEU A 240 9.30 -14.28 12.29
CA LEU A 240 10.64 -14.49 11.75
C LEU A 240 11.32 -15.72 12.38
N VAL A 241 11.58 -16.76 11.58
CA VAL A 241 12.35 -17.94 11.99
C VAL A 241 13.85 -17.68 11.85
N THR A 242 14.30 -17.20 10.69
CA THR A 242 15.69 -16.74 10.49
C THR A 242 15.82 -15.77 9.31
N LEU A 243 16.92 -15.02 9.26
CA LEU A 243 17.23 -14.01 8.25
C LEU A 243 18.73 -14.07 7.88
N LEU A 244 19.02 -14.57 6.69
CA LEU A 244 20.34 -14.43 6.07
C LEU A 244 20.45 -13.05 5.39
N ARG A 245 21.52 -12.31 5.70
CA ARG A 245 21.77 -10.97 5.16
C ARG A 245 23.27 -10.63 5.14
N PRO A 246 23.76 -9.79 4.19
CA PRO A 246 25.10 -9.22 4.26
C PRO A 246 25.29 -8.41 5.55
N ARG A 247 26.45 -8.53 6.20
CA ARG A 247 26.72 -7.97 7.55
C ARG A 247 26.44 -6.46 7.70
N LYS A 248 26.53 -5.68 6.62
CA LYS A 248 26.29 -4.22 6.63
C LYS A 248 24.86 -3.80 6.24
N HIS A 249 23.98 -4.73 5.87
CA HIS A 249 22.65 -4.44 5.32
C HIS A 249 21.55 -4.90 6.29
N SER A 250 21.18 -4.03 7.23
CA SER A 250 20.04 -4.26 8.13
C SER A 250 18.71 -3.88 7.48
N LEU A 251 17.80 -4.83 7.32
CA LEU A 251 16.38 -4.52 7.09
C LEU A 251 15.80 -3.78 8.29
N HIS A 252 15.00 -2.75 8.04
CA HIS A 252 14.25 -2.05 9.06
C HIS A 252 13.01 -2.88 9.46
N PRO A 253 12.63 -2.94 10.75
CA PRO A 253 11.47 -3.74 11.19
C PRO A 253 10.17 -3.44 10.44
N SER A 254 9.89 -2.16 10.12
CA SER A 254 8.69 -1.80 9.35
C SER A 254 8.62 -2.46 7.97
N ASP A 255 9.74 -2.57 7.26
CA ASP A 255 9.78 -3.13 5.90
C ASP A 255 9.51 -4.65 5.93
N LEU A 256 9.96 -5.30 7.01
CA LEU A 256 9.61 -6.70 7.30
C LEU A 256 8.15 -6.86 7.75
N HIS A 257 7.58 -5.91 8.49
CA HIS A 257 6.14 -5.94 8.82
C HIS A 257 5.27 -5.82 7.57
N LEU A 258 5.64 -4.97 6.59
CA LEU A 258 4.97 -4.89 5.29
C LEU A 258 5.07 -6.20 4.51
N LEU A 259 6.26 -6.84 4.49
CA LEU A 259 6.45 -8.16 3.90
C LEU A 259 5.58 -9.23 4.56
N PHE A 260 5.57 -9.33 5.90
CA PHE A 260 4.76 -10.33 6.61
C PHE A 260 3.26 -10.09 6.44
N ASN A 261 2.83 -8.82 6.41
CA ASN A 261 1.46 -8.44 6.09
C ASN A 261 1.06 -8.83 4.66
N MET A 262 1.97 -8.68 3.69
CA MET A 262 1.75 -9.12 2.31
C MET A 262 1.65 -10.65 2.19
N LEU A 263 2.50 -11.41 2.90
CA LEU A 263 2.46 -12.88 2.95
C LEU A 263 1.14 -13.38 3.54
N ASN A 264 0.77 -12.88 4.73
CA ASN A 264 -0.44 -13.30 5.45
C ASN A 264 -1.73 -12.83 4.75
N GLY A 265 -1.69 -11.67 4.09
CA GLY A 265 -2.86 -11.04 3.45
C GLY A 265 -3.27 -11.65 2.11
N SER A 266 -2.51 -12.61 1.55
CA SER A 266 -2.81 -13.19 0.24
C SER A 266 -2.55 -14.70 0.16
N LYS A 267 -3.64 -15.47 0.10
CA LYS A 267 -3.59 -16.92 -0.16
C LYS A 267 -3.11 -17.28 -1.57
N THR A 268 -3.01 -16.32 -2.50
CA THR A 268 -2.45 -16.55 -3.84
C THR A 268 -1.00 -17.04 -3.80
N PHE A 269 -0.25 -16.70 -2.75
CA PHE A 269 1.13 -17.16 -2.56
C PHE A 269 1.25 -18.59 -2.01
N HIS A 270 0.17 -19.20 -1.51
CA HIS A 270 0.21 -20.53 -0.87
C HIS A 270 0.00 -21.66 -1.88
N SER A 271 -0.52 -21.37 -3.09
CA SER A 271 -0.89 -22.40 -4.08
C SER A 271 0.22 -22.76 -5.09
N ALA A 272 1.30 -21.98 -5.13
CA ALA A 272 2.46 -22.17 -6.00
C ALA A 272 3.60 -21.24 -5.55
N GLU A 273 4.82 -21.51 -6.00
CA GLU A 273 5.88 -20.51 -6.01
C GLU A 273 5.43 -19.20 -6.68
N ALA A 274 5.77 -18.08 -6.06
CA ALA A 274 5.34 -16.77 -6.49
C ALA A 274 6.48 -15.77 -6.57
N TRP A 275 6.41 -14.91 -7.58
CA TRP A 275 7.35 -13.82 -7.83
C TRP A 275 6.57 -12.51 -7.84
N THR A 276 6.87 -11.63 -6.89
CA THR A 276 6.22 -10.31 -6.76
C THR A 276 7.26 -9.19 -6.65
N PRO A 277 7.12 -8.07 -7.38
CA PRO A 277 7.93 -6.89 -7.16
C PRO A 277 7.45 -6.15 -5.92
N LEU A 278 8.35 -5.93 -4.97
CA LEU A 278 8.07 -5.33 -3.67
C LEU A 278 9.01 -4.16 -3.42
N CYS A 279 8.47 -2.97 -3.18
CA CYS A 279 9.27 -1.86 -2.67
C CYS A 279 9.38 -1.97 -1.13
N LEU A 280 10.58 -1.74 -0.60
CA LEU A 280 10.85 -1.74 0.83
C LEU A 280 11.21 -0.30 1.24
N PRO A 281 10.26 0.50 1.81
CA PRO A 281 10.39 1.95 1.83
C PRO A 281 11.53 2.53 2.69
N LYS A 282 12.01 1.81 3.71
CA LYS A 282 13.18 2.22 4.51
C LYS A 282 14.49 1.77 3.88
N PHE A 283 14.49 0.67 3.13
CA PHE A 283 15.65 0.24 2.35
C PHE A 283 15.87 1.12 1.11
N ASN A 284 14.84 1.25 0.26
CA ASN A 284 14.82 2.13 -0.91
C ASN A 284 13.38 2.42 -1.36
N SER A 285 12.82 3.56 -0.96
CA SER A 285 11.47 3.99 -1.38
C SER A 285 11.34 4.32 -2.88
N LYS A 286 12.43 4.41 -3.65
CA LYS A 286 12.42 4.90 -5.04
C LYS A 286 12.35 3.79 -6.10
N GLY A 287 12.41 2.52 -5.72
CA GLY A 287 12.39 1.40 -6.67
C GLY A 287 11.87 0.10 -6.06
N PHE A 288 11.52 -0.84 -6.93
CA PHE A 288 11.14 -2.20 -6.53
C PHE A 288 12.38 -3.09 -6.34
N LEU A 289 12.24 -4.06 -5.45
CA LEU A 289 13.03 -5.28 -5.41
C LEU A 289 12.16 -6.42 -5.95
N HIS A 290 12.76 -7.58 -6.24
CA HIS A 290 12.03 -8.80 -6.57
C HIS A 290 12.00 -9.72 -5.35
N ALA A 291 10.81 -10.07 -4.89
CA ALA A 291 10.58 -11.06 -3.85
C ALA A 291 10.10 -12.37 -4.48
N TYR A 292 10.93 -13.40 -4.37
CA TYR A 292 10.54 -14.80 -4.50
C TYR A 292 9.87 -15.26 -3.20
N ILE A 293 8.78 -16.00 -3.30
CA ILE A 293 8.01 -16.54 -2.18
C ILE A 293 7.69 -17.99 -2.50
N CYS A 294 8.13 -18.92 -1.65
CA CYS A 294 7.78 -20.33 -1.73
C CYS A 294 7.25 -20.79 -0.36
N TYR A 295 6.05 -21.37 -0.33
CA TYR A 295 5.49 -21.99 0.87
C TYR A 295 5.91 -23.47 0.91
N ILE A 296 6.57 -23.88 1.99
CA ILE A 296 7.02 -25.25 2.23
C ILE A 296 6.02 -26.05 3.10
N ASP A 297 5.09 -25.35 3.75
CA ASP A 297 3.96 -25.85 4.53
C ASP A 297 2.89 -24.73 4.60
N GLU A 298 1.64 -25.04 4.99
CA GLU A 298 0.52 -24.07 5.03
C GLU A 298 0.88 -22.78 5.78
N ASP A 299 1.61 -22.91 6.89
CA ASP A 299 1.98 -21.80 7.77
C ASP A 299 3.39 -21.24 7.54
N THR A 300 4.21 -21.84 6.65
CA THR A 300 5.66 -21.59 6.59
C THR A 300 6.18 -21.33 5.17
N SER A 301 6.87 -20.20 5.00
CA SER A 301 7.43 -19.77 3.71
C SER A 301 8.89 -19.34 3.78
N ILE A 302 9.59 -19.58 2.66
CA ILE A 302 10.90 -19.04 2.33
C ILE A 302 10.66 -17.83 1.42
N VAL A 303 11.31 -16.70 1.74
CA VAL A 303 11.32 -15.49 0.92
C VAL A 303 12.76 -15.12 0.57
N VAL A 304 13.04 -14.96 -0.73
CA VAL A 304 14.34 -14.46 -1.21
C VAL A 304 14.14 -13.13 -1.92
N ILE A 305 14.94 -12.12 -1.55
CA ILE A 305 14.82 -10.75 -2.04
C ILE A 305 16.06 -10.39 -2.86
N SER A 306 15.84 -9.92 -4.09
CA SER A 306 16.86 -9.63 -5.10
C SER A 306 16.71 -8.22 -5.68
N THR A 307 17.81 -7.57 -6.07
CA THR A 307 17.78 -6.38 -6.94
C THR A 307 17.68 -6.72 -8.42
N ASP A 308 18.03 -7.95 -8.80
CA ASP A 308 18.04 -8.41 -10.18
C ASP A 308 16.90 -9.42 -10.43
N LYS A 309 16.22 -9.25 -11.58
CA LYS A 309 15.19 -10.15 -12.11
C LYS A 309 15.82 -11.40 -12.75
N SER A 310 17.09 -11.37 -13.17
CA SER A 310 17.76 -12.48 -13.86
C SER A 310 18.00 -13.70 -12.95
N ASN A 311 18.23 -13.45 -11.65
CA ASN A 311 18.34 -14.45 -10.57
C ASN A 311 17.15 -15.43 -10.48
N PHE A 312 16.02 -15.10 -11.11
CA PHE A 312 14.85 -15.95 -11.32
C PHE A 312 15.21 -17.37 -11.76
N PHE A 313 16.17 -17.53 -12.67
CA PHE A 313 16.56 -18.84 -13.20
C PHE A 313 17.52 -19.62 -12.29
N GLU A 314 18.44 -18.95 -11.57
CA GLU A 314 19.34 -19.64 -10.63
C GLU A 314 18.55 -20.18 -9.42
N ILE A 315 17.58 -19.43 -8.89
CA ILE A 315 16.73 -19.86 -7.76
C ILE A 315 15.89 -21.10 -8.13
N MET A 316 15.28 -21.10 -9.33
CA MET A 316 14.56 -22.27 -9.86
C MET A 316 15.49 -23.46 -10.07
N GLY A 317 16.69 -23.24 -10.59
CA GLY A 317 17.67 -24.31 -10.86
C GLY A 317 18.15 -24.99 -9.58
N ASP A 318 18.66 -24.21 -8.62
CA ASP A 318 19.32 -24.76 -7.44
C ASP A 318 18.32 -25.49 -6.51
N LEU A 319 17.10 -24.96 -6.31
CA LEU A 319 16.09 -25.64 -5.48
C LEU A 319 15.45 -26.87 -6.13
N LEU A 320 15.34 -26.94 -7.47
CA LEU A 320 14.71 -28.08 -8.14
C LEU A 320 15.70 -29.19 -8.52
N MET A 321 17.00 -28.89 -8.58
CA MET A 321 18.04 -29.89 -8.84
C MET A 321 18.47 -30.65 -7.58
N GLU A 322 18.30 -30.09 -6.38
CA GLU A 322 18.31 -30.85 -5.11
C GLU A 322 16.93 -31.47 -4.81
N GLY A 323 16.43 -32.26 -5.77
CA GLY A 323 15.16 -32.99 -5.69
C GLY A 323 15.19 -34.19 -4.74
N ASP A 324 15.60 -33.99 -3.49
CA ASP A 324 15.74 -34.99 -2.44
C ASP A 324 14.69 -34.76 -1.35
N GLN A 325 13.41 -34.97 -1.74
CA GLN A 325 12.22 -34.57 -0.97
C GLN A 325 12.07 -35.27 0.40
N ASP A 326 12.86 -36.31 0.68
CA ASP A 326 12.80 -37.13 1.90
C ASP A 326 13.57 -36.54 3.11
N LYS A 327 14.02 -35.27 3.06
CA LYS A 327 14.91 -34.66 4.08
C LYS A 327 14.31 -33.55 4.95
N ILE A 328 13.01 -33.26 4.85
CA ILE A 328 12.33 -32.22 5.66
C ILE A 328 11.09 -32.79 6.37
N ILE A 329 11.26 -33.93 7.06
CA ILE A 329 10.30 -34.54 8.01
C ILE A 329 11.07 -34.95 9.29
#